data_AF-A0A0F9CRH0-F1
#
_entry.id   AF-A0A0F9CRH0-F1
#
_cell.length_a   1.000
_cell.length_b   1.000
_cell.length_c   1.000
_cell.angle_alpha   90.00
_cell.angle_beta   90.00
_cell.angle_gamma   90.00
#
_symmetry.space_group_name_H-M   'P 1'
#
loop_
_entity.id
_entity.type
_entity.pdbx_description
1 polymer ?
#
loop_
_entity_poly.entity_id
_entity_poly.type
_entity_poly.pdbx_seq_one_letter_code
_entity_poly.pdbx_strand_id
1 'polypeptide(L)'
;MSKGFIYFRGSNKPTQITSIAGDVIFVDELDRMLLESIPYFDKRLEHSSRKWQRWASTPTLPNFGIHKRFLTTDQLHWLVKCNHCDMEQEVDFFNNVEYKMKNDNECEWAKIICSSCKAEIIPYKLNGRWVAQNPDSNRGYFFSKMYSPYMDILKMVESSQKGSEFEIQQFNNQELGIPYEPKGGKLSDDVLDAAVRDYKYQDVSGNNYMGIDVGLN
;
A
#
# COMPACT_ATOMS: atom_id res chain seq x y z
N MET A 1 39.41 -5.63 -10.53
CA MET A 1 38.29 -5.20 -9.67
C MET A 1 37.20 -4.59 -10.56
N SER A 2 36.02 -5.21 -10.65
CA SER A 2 34.89 -4.56 -11.33
C SER A 2 34.41 -3.39 -10.48
N LYS A 3 34.33 -2.19 -11.06
CA LYS A 3 33.78 -1.00 -10.39
C LYS A 3 32.25 -1.03 -10.53
N GLY A 4 31.53 -0.95 -9.42
CA GLY A 4 30.07 -0.76 -9.40
C GLY A 4 29.74 0.65 -8.96
N PHE A 5 28.65 1.21 -9.50
CA PHE A 5 28.15 2.54 -9.13
C PHE A 5 26.74 2.43 -8.59
N ILE A 6 26.40 3.28 -7.61
CA ILE A 6 25.04 3.42 -7.08
C ILE A 6 24.66 4.89 -7.25
N TYR A 7 23.46 5.12 -7.79
CA TYR A 7 22.91 6.45 -8.01
C TYR A 7 21.62 6.60 -7.22
N PHE A 8 21.51 7.69 -6.47
CA PHE A 8 20.28 8.10 -5.79
C PHE A 8 19.62 9.20 -6.63
N ARG A 9 18.35 8.99 -7.02
CA ARG A 9 17.62 9.91 -7.91
C ARG A 9 16.20 10.11 -7.39
N GLY A 10 15.72 11.34 -7.50
CA GLY A 10 14.30 11.64 -7.28
C GLY A 10 13.46 11.20 -8.49
N SER A 11 12.20 10.89 -8.25
CA SER A 11 11.22 10.49 -9.27
C SER A 11 10.26 11.61 -9.68
N ASN A 12 10.45 12.82 -9.14
CA ASN A 12 9.60 14.01 -9.36
C ASN A 12 9.64 14.54 -10.81
N LYS A 13 10.61 14.10 -11.61
CA LYS A 13 10.70 14.45 -13.04
C LYS A 13 11.19 13.23 -13.81
N PRO A 14 10.50 12.80 -14.89
CA PRO A 14 10.93 11.66 -15.70
C PRO A 14 12.37 11.76 -16.22
N THR A 15 12.82 12.98 -16.54
CA THR A 15 14.18 13.25 -17.03
C THR A 15 15.30 12.83 -16.06
N GLN A 16 15.02 12.82 -14.75
CA GLN A 16 15.99 12.37 -13.75
C GLN A 16 16.22 10.86 -13.80
N ILE A 17 15.20 10.10 -14.20
CA ILE A 17 15.24 8.63 -14.32
C ILE A 17 15.87 8.22 -15.65
N THR A 18 15.52 8.89 -16.75
CA THR A 18 15.98 8.51 -18.09
C THR A 18 17.48 8.69 -18.33
N SER A 19 18.15 9.51 -17.51
CA SER A 19 19.54 9.90 -17.74
C SER A 19 20.59 8.80 -17.57
N ILE A 20 20.28 7.69 -16.87
CA ILE A 20 21.27 6.67 -16.49
C ILE A 20 20.75 5.27 -16.78
N ALA A 21 21.54 4.46 -17.50
CA ALA A 21 21.29 3.03 -17.63
C ALA A 21 21.72 2.27 -16.37
N GLY A 22 21.04 1.18 -16.05
CA GLY A 22 21.33 0.39 -14.84
C GLY A 22 21.16 -1.11 -15.06
N ASP A 23 21.75 -1.89 -14.15
CA ASP A 23 21.57 -3.35 -14.09
C ASP A 23 20.53 -3.79 -13.06
N VAL A 24 20.33 -2.95 -12.04
CA VAL A 24 19.43 -3.18 -10.90
C VAL A 24 18.74 -1.87 -10.56
N ILE A 25 17.43 -1.92 -10.33
CA ILE A 25 16.64 -0.76 -9.91
C ILE A 25 15.96 -1.06 -8.58
N PHE A 26 16.08 -0.12 -7.66
CA PHE A 26 15.30 -0.06 -6.42
C PHE A 26 14.38 1.14 -6.50
N VAL A 27 13.08 0.89 -6.37
CA VAL A 27 12.05 1.92 -6.37
C VAL A 27 11.43 1.93 -4.98
N ASP A 28 11.58 3.07 -4.31
CA ASP A 28 11.04 3.32 -2.97
C ASP A 28 9.88 4.32 -3.04
N GLU A 29 8.86 4.15 -2.20
CA GLU A 29 7.66 4.99 -2.18
C GLU A 29 6.94 5.06 -3.54
N LEU A 30 6.77 3.92 -4.22
CA LEU A 30 6.10 3.81 -5.54
C LEU A 30 4.77 4.59 -5.60
N ASP A 31 3.93 4.47 -4.56
CA ASP A 31 2.60 5.08 -4.54
C ASP A 31 2.64 6.61 -4.49
N ARG A 32 3.79 7.21 -4.12
CA ARG A 32 4.02 8.66 -4.13
C ARG A 32 4.68 9.17 -5.41
N MET A 33 5.07 8.27 -6.32
CA MET A 33 5.71 8.65 -7.57
C MET A 33 4.71 9.15 -8.60
N LEU A 34 5.18 10.03 -9.51
CA LEU A 34 4.44 10.38 -10.70
C LEU A 34 4.26 9.14 -11.60
N LEU A 35 3.01 8.83 -11.96
CA LEU A 35 2.69 7.64 -12.77
C LEU A 35 3.43 7.62 -14.12
N GLU A 36 3.63 8.80 -14.71
CA GLU A 36 4.41 8.99 -15.95
C GLU A 36 5.87 8.54 -15.83
N SER A 37 6.44 8.53 -14.61
CA SER A 37 7.81 8.10 -14.37
C SER A 37 7.98 6.56 -14.44
N ILE A 38 6.93 5.80 -14.14
CA ILE A 38 7.00 4.34 -13.96
C ILE A 38 7.50 3.59 -15.23
N PRO A 39 7.01 3.88 -16.45
CA PRO A 39 7.44 3.19 -17.65
C PRO A 39 8.92 3.40 -18.02
N TYR A 40 9.56 4.44 -17.47
CA TYR A 40 10.97 4.73 -17.78
C TYR A 40 11.94 3.81 -17.05
N PHE A 41 11.55 3.21 -15.92
CA PHE A 41 12.43 2.31 -15.17
C PHE A 41 12.79 1.07 -15.99
N ASP A 42 11.81 0.43 -16.63
CA ASP A 42 12.06 -0.76 -17.47
C ASP A 42 13.03 -0.45 -18.62
N LYS A 43 12.87 0.74 -19.24
CA LYS A 43 13.76 1.22 -20.31
C LYS A 43 15.20 1.40 -19.86
N ARG A 44 15.51 1.51 -18.57
CA ARG A 44 16.89 1.64 -18.07
C ARG A 44 17.61 0.30 -17.96
N LEU A 45 16.86 -0.80 -17.95
CA LEU A 45 17.37 -2.16 -17.80
C LEU A 45 17.53 -2.87 -19.15
N GLU A 46 17.07 -2.29 -20.26
CA GLU A 46 17.02 -2.97 -21.57
C GLU A 46 18.36 -3.58 -22.00
N HIS A 47 19.46 -2.86 -21.80
CA HIS A 47 20.81 -3.29 -22.17
C HIS A 47 21.49 -4.18 -21.13
N SER A 48 20.90 -4.37 -19.95
CA SER A 48 21.46 -5.23 -18.90
C SER A 48 21.04 -6.69 -19.10
N SER A 49 21.95 -7.62 -18.86
CA SER A 49 21.61 -9.04 -18.74
C SER A 49 20.96 -9.42 -17.40
N ARG A 50 21.02 -8.54 -16.38
CA ARG A 50 20.50 -8.81 -15.04
C ARG A 50 19.04 -8.40 -14.89
N LYS A 51 18.71 -7.16 -15.27
CA LYS A 51 17.35 -6.59 -15.24
C LYS A 51 16.64 -6.73 -13.90
N TRP A 52 17.37 -6.66 -12.78
CA TRP A 52 16.76 -6.86 -11.47
C TRP A 52 15.97 -5.63 -11.03
N GLN A 53 14.82 -5.88 -10.43
CA GLN A 53 13.96 -4.83 -9.90
C GLN A 53 13.54 -5.17 -8.47
N ARG A 54 13.41 -4.13 -7.65
CA ARG A 54 12.81 -4.17 -6.32
C ARG A 54 11.92 -2.95 -6.18
N TRP A 55 10.66 -3.19 -5.79
CA TRP A 55 9.65 -2.16 -5.65
C TRP A 55 9.15 -2.22 -4.21
N ALA A 56 9.19 -1.08 -3.53
CA ALA A 56 8.73 -0.91 -2.16
C ALA A 56 7.84 0.34 -2.08
N SER A 57 6.79 0.27 -1.28
CA SER A 57 5.92 1.40 -0.94
C SER A 57 4.94 0.97 0.15
N THR A 58 4.34 1.95 0.80
CA THR A 58 3.09 1.76 1.53
C THR A 58 1.93 1.80 0.53
N PRO A 59 1.03 0.80 0.49
CA PRO A 59 -0.10 0.82 -0.43
C PRO A 59 -1.08 1.91 -0.05
N THR A 60 -1.68 2.55 -1.05
CA THR A 60 -2.69 3.61 -0.88
C THR A 60 -4.10 3.09 -1.18
N LEU A 61 -4.40 2.80 -2.44
CA LEU A 61 -5.70 2.34 -2.90
C LEU A 61 -5.66 0.86 -3.33
N PRO A 62 -6.79 0.13 -3.23
CA PRO A 62 -6.90 -1.20 -3.80
C PRO A 62 -6.62 -1.21 -5.30
N ASN A 63 -6.01 -2.28 -5.80
CA ASN A 63 -5.61 -2.45 -7.20
C ASN A 63 -4.78 -1.29 -7.81
N PHE A 64 -4.10 -0.49 -7.00
CA PHE A 64 -3.23 0.60 -7.43
C PHE A 64 -1.79 0.42 -6.92
N GLY A 65 -0.83 1.13 -7.53
CA GLY A 65 0.53 1.26 -7.03
C GLY A 65 1.21 -0.07 -6.69
N ILE A 66 1.80 -0.15 -5.51
CA ILE A 66 2.45 -1.35 -4.99
C ILE A 66 1.47 -2.49 -4.76
N HIS A 67 0.23 -2.20 -4.35
CA HIS A 67 -0.77 -3.24 -4.10
C HIS A 67 -1.11 -3.99 -5.40
N LYS A 68 -1.30 -3.28 -6.51
CA LYS A 68 -1.48 -3.90 -7.84
C LYS A 68 -0.33 -4.83 -8.21
N ARG A 69 0.91 -4.40 -7.95
CA ARG A 69 2.11 -5.22 -8.22
C ARG A 69 2.16 -6.43 -7.28
N PHE A 70 1.87 -6.25 -5.99
CA PHE A 70 1.86 -7.32 -4.99
C PHE A 70 0.86 -8.42 -5.36
N LEU A 71 -0.33 -8.08 -5.86
CA LEU A 71 -1.32 -9.08 -6.30
C LEU A 71 -0.80 -10.01 -7.42
N THR A 72 0.17 -9.57 -8.22
CA THR A 72 0.81 -10.41 -9.27
C THR A 72 2.00 -11.24 -8.78
N THR A 73 2.28 -11.22 -7.47
CA THR A 73 3.41 -11.94 -6.84
C THR A 73 2.93 -13.18 -6.12
N ASP A 74 3.87 -13.83 -5.43
CA ASP A 74 3.60 -14.95 -4.54
C ASP A 74 3.02 -14.58 -3.18
N GLN A 75 2.92 -13.28 -2.90
CA GLN A 75 2.25 -12.72 -1.74
C GLN A 75 2.75 -13.39 -0.45
N LEU A 76 4.02 -13.20 -0.13
CA LEU A 76 4.65 -13.71 1.08
C LEU A 76 4.18 -12.89 2.29
N HIS A 77 3.55 -13.56 3.23
CA HIS A 77 3.20 -13.03 4.55
C HIS A 77 4.14 -13.60 5.61
N TRP A 78 4.53 -12.78 6.58
CA TRP A 78 5.36 -13.23 7.70
C TRP A 78 4.49 -13.86 8.77
N LEU A 79 4.68 -15.14 9.05
CA LEU A 79 3.98 -15.85 10.12
C LEU A 79 4.94 -16.07 11.29
N VAL A 80 4.58 -15.57 12.47
CA VAL A 80 5.32 -15.79 13.71
C VAL A 80 4.82 -17.04 14.41
N LYS A 81 5.74 -17.80 15.01
CA LYS A 81 5.44 -18.95 15.84
C LYS A 81 5.29 -18.50 17.29
N CYS A 82 4.11 -18.71 17.87
CA CYS A 82 3.85 -18.38 19.28
C CYS A 82 4.77 -19.20 20.21
N ASN A 83 5.42 -18.52 21.16
CA ASN A 83 6.30 -19.14 22.17
C ASN A 83 5.55 -19.83 23.33
N HIS A 84 4.21 -19.82 23.33
CA HIS A 84 3.37 -20.43 24.37
C HIS A 84 2.58 -21.64 23.90
N CYS A 85 2.09 -21.64 22.65
CA CYS A 85 1.24 -22.70 22.11
C CYS A 85 1.68 -23.21 20.72
N ASP A 86 2.84 -22.77 20.22
CA ASP A 86 3.41 -23.15 18.93
C ASP A 86 2.57 -22.79 17.68
N MET A 87 1.42 -22.13 17.83
CA MET A 87 0.60 -21.65 16.72
C MET A 87 1.40 -20.69 15.83
N GLU A 88 1.48 -20.99 14.54
CA GLU A 88 1.96 -20.07 13.51
C GLU A 88 0.81 -19.15 13.08
N GLN A 89 1.04 -17.84 13.14
CA GLN A 89 0.01 -16.86 12.82
C GLN A 89 0.62 -15.63 12.16
N GLU A 90 -0.13 -15.01 11.28
CA GLU A 90 0.08 -13.61 10.95
C GLU A 90 -0.47 -12.77 12.10
N VAL A 91 0.28 -11.76 12.53
CA VAL A 91 -0.14 -10.80 13.54
C VAL A 91 -0.86 -9.65 12.85
N ASP A 92 -2.17 -9.58 13.08
CA ASP A 92 -3.02 -8.49 12.61
C ASP A 92 -3.60 -7.70 13.79
N PHE A 93 -3.84 -6.41 13.57
CA PHE A 93 -4.30 -5.52 14.63
C PHE A 93 -5.65 -5.94 15.24
N PHE A 94 -6.57 -6.45 14.42
CA PHE A 94 -7.96 -6.69 14.85
C PHE A 94 -8.10 -8.00 15.65
N ASN A 95 -7.30 -9.02 15.37
CA ASN A 95 -7.36 -10.31 16.04
C ASN A 95 -6.29 -10.49 17.14
N ASN A 96 -5.20 -9.73 17.08
CA ASN A 96 -4.06 -9.88 17.97
C ASN A 96 -3.87 -8.73 18.96
N VAL A 97 -4.70 -7.70 18.99
CA VAL A 97 -4.54 -6.60 19.95
C VAL A 97 -5.65 -6.65 20.99
N GLU A 98 -5.24 -6.75 22.25
CA GLU A 98 -6.13 -6.59 23.40
C GLU A 98 -5.78 -5.28 24.08
N TYR A 99 -6.77 -4.44 24.34
CA TYR A 99 -6.56 -3.11 24.89
C TYR A 99 -7.73 -2.67 25.76
N LYS A 100 -7.47 -1.67 26.60
CA LYS A 100 -8.47 -0.97 27.39
C LYS A 100 -8.32 0.52 27.18
N MET A 101 -9.39 1.17 26.75
CA MET A 101 -9.47 2.62 26.66
C MET A 101 -9.74 3.20 28.05
N LYS A 102 -9.04 4.30 28.38
CA LYS A 102 -9.33 5.11 29.57
C LYS A 102 -10.47 6.08 29.31
N ASN A 103 -10.52 6.62 28.09
CA ASN A 103 -11.55 7.49 27.54
C ASN A 103 -11.49 7.40 26.00
N ASP A 104 -12.29 8.21 25.30
CA ASP A 104 -12.41 8.15 23.83
C ASP A 104 -11.10 8.38 23.05
N ASN A 105 -10.09 8.99 23.66
CA ASN A 105 -8.84 9.39 22.97
C ASN A 105 -7.55 8.83 23.60
N GLU A 106 -7.62 8.21 24.78
CA GLU A 106 -6.44 7.79 25.55
C GLU A 106 -6.53 6.30 25.88
N CYS A 107 -5.52 5.54 25.45
CA CYS A 107 -5.43 4.12 25.75
C CYS A 107 -4.78 3.90 27.14
N GLU A 108 -5.45 3.18 28.03
CA GLU A 108 -4.92 2.86 29.38
C GLU A 108 -3.79 1.83 29.29
N TRP A 109 -4.04 0.76 28.56
CA TRP A 109 -3.05 -0.28 28.26
C TRP A 109 -3.44 -1.02 26.97
N ALA A 110 -2.44 -1.53 26.26
CA ALA A 110 -2.63 -2.41 25.11
C ALA A 110 -1.48 -3.42 25.05
N LYS A 111 -1.77 -4.62 24.58
CA LYS A 111 -0.80 -5.71 24.41
C LYS A 111 -1.13 -6.51 23.15
N ILE A 112 -0.11 -7.12 22.57
CA ILE A 112 -0.26 -8.02 21.44
C ILE A 112 -0.38 -9.43 21.98
N ILE A 113 -1.40 -10.16 21.54
CA ILE A 113 -1.76 -11.49 22.03
C ILE A 113 -1.75 -12.50 20.89
N CYS A 114 -1.49 -13.77 21.23
CA CYS A 114 -1.72 -14.85 20.29
C CYS A 114 -3.22 -15.02 20.01
N SER A 115 -3.59 -15.16 18.74
CA SER A 115 -4.97 -15.37 18.29
C SER A 115 -5.60 -16.64 18.88
N SER A 116 -4.80 -17.68 19.10
CA SER A 116 -5.23 -18.98 19.66
C SER A 116 -5.26 -18.99 21.19
N CYS A 117 -4.11 -18.85 21.86
CA CYS A 117 -4.03 -19.03 23.33
C CYS A 117 -4.21 -17.74 24.14
N LYS A 118 -4.33 -16.58 23.49
CA LYS A 118 -4.49 -15.25 24.11
C LYS A 118 -3.33 -14.80 25.02
N ALA A 119 -2.24 -15.59 25.11
CA ALA A 119 -1.03 -15.19 25.81
C ALA A 119 -0.36 -14.01 25.09
N GLU A 120 0.23 -13.11 25.87
CA GLU A 120 0.97 -11.96 25.34
C GLU A 120 2.21 -12.40 24.57
N ILE A 121 2.42 -11.78 23.42
CA ILE A 121 3.54 -12.04 22.50
C ILE A 121 4.21 -10.72 22.09
N ILE A 122 5.49 -10.81 21.74
CA ILE A 122 6.27 -9.69 21.19
C ILE A 122 6.71 -10.11 19.78
N PRO A 123 5.96 -9.75 18.72
CA PRO A 123 6.12 -10.34 17.38
C PRO A 123 7.55 -10.29 16.83
N TYR A 124 8.24 -9.15 16.97
CA TYR A 124 9.60 -8.96 16.45
C TYR A 124 10.69 -9.76 17.21
N LYS A 125 10.35 -10.39 18.35
CA LYS A 125 11.24 -11.29 19.10
C LYS A 125 10.94 -12.77 18.84
N LEU A 126 9.87 -13.08 18.13
CA LEU A 126 9.49 -14.45 17.82
C LEU A 126 10.17 -14.93 16.54
N ASN A 127 10.43 -16.23 16.50
CA ASN A 127 10.79 -16.88 15.25
C ASN A 127 9.58 -16.86 14.30
N GLY A 128 9.86 -16.76 13.01
CA GLY A 128 8.82 -16.79 11.99
C GLY A 128 9.35 -17.25 10.64
N ARG A 129 8.44 -17.36 9.68
CA ARG A 129 8.76 -17.73 8.30
C ARG A 129 7.84 -17.00 7.33
N TRP A 130 8.37 -16.75 6.14
CA TRP A 130 7.58 -16.27 5.01
C TRP A 130 6.75 -17.40 4.43
N VAL A 131 5.46 -17.16 4.24
CA VAL A 131 4.51 -18.12 3.66
C VAL A 131 3.86 -17.50 2.45
N ALA A 132 3.99 -18.15 1.30
CA ALA A 132 3.41 -17.70 0.03
C ALA A 132 1.92 -18.04 -0.01
N GLN A 133 1.07 -17.07 -0.33
CA GLN A 133 -0.35 -17.31 -0.58
C GLN A 133 -0.62 -17.72 -2.05
N ASN A 134 0.27 -17.34 -2.97
CA ASN A 134 0.18 -17.69 -4.39
C ASN A 134 1.51 -18.25 -4.92
N PRO A 135 1.83 -19.53 -4.66
CA PRO A 135 3.10 -20.12 -5.10
C PRO A 135 3.37 -19.94 -6.61
N ASP A 136 4.63 -19.98 -7.02
CA ASP A 136 5.09 -19.96 -8.42
C ASP A 136 5.02 -18.61 -9.18
N SER A 137 4.95 -17.49 -8.45
CA SER A 137 5.07 -16.14 -9.01
C SER A 137 6.36 -15.43 -8.58
N ASN A 138 6.59 -14.21 -9.10
CA ASN A 138 7.65 -13.33 -8.61
C ASN A 138 7.51 -13.10 -7.10
N ARG A 139 8.62 -12.84 -6.40
CA ARG A 139 8.59 -12.59 -4.95
C ARG A 139 7.92 -11.25 -4.62
N GLY A 140 6.93 -11.26 -3.73
CA GLY A 140 6.36 -10.06 -3.12
C GLY A 140 6.17 -10.26 -1.63
N TYR A 141 6.49 -9.24 -0.85
CA TYR A 141 6.53 -9.33 0.61
C TYR A 141 5.54 -8.34 1.21
N PHE A 142 4.72 -8.81 2.14
CA PHE A 142 3.85 -7.99 2.96
C PHE A 142 4.25 -8.12 4.42
N PHE A 143 4.39 -6.98 5.09
CA PHE A 143 4.50 -6.95 6.55
C PHE A 143 3.91 -5.63 7.06
N SER A 144 3.21 -5.71 8.19
CA SER A 144 2.63 -4.55 8.85
C SER A 144 3.60 -3.95 9.88
N LYS A 145 3.28 -2.76 10.39
CA LYS A 145 4.03 -2.12 11.48
C LYS A 145 3.98 -2.91 12.79
N MET A 146 3.06 -3.89 12.93
CA MET A 146 2.96 -4.79 14.08
C MET A 146 4.26 -5.58 14.36
N TYR A 147 5.09 -5.76 13.33
CA TYR A 147 6.38 -6.44 13.43
C TYR A 147 7.56 -5.49 13.70
N SER A 148 7.32 -4.19 13.84
CA SER A 148 8.39 -3.21 14.10
C SER A 148 8.76 -3.17 15.59
N PRO A 149 10.04 -3.20 15.96
CA PRO A 149 10.49 -2.99 17.34
C PRO A 149 10.26 -1.55 17.82
N TYR A 150 9.97 -0.62 16.90
CA TYR A 150 9.73 0.80 17.19
C TYR A 150 8.24 1.15 17.24
N MET A 151 7.35 0.17 17.11
CA MET A 151 5.90 0.39 17.16
C MET A 151 5.45 0.63 18.60
N ASP A 152 4.63 1.67 18.76
CA ASP A 152 3.98 2.03 20.02
C ASP A 152 2.52 1.60 19.94
N ILE A 153 2.18 0.50 20.63
CA ILE A 153 0.86 -0.13 20.53
C ILE A 153 -0.24 0.75 21.11
N LEU A 154 0.07 1.60 22.10
CA LEU A 154 -0.91 2.53 22.67
C LEU A 154 -1.33 3.56 21.62
N LYS A 155 -0.35 4.19 20.96
CA LYS A 155 -0.63 5.16 19.89
C LYS A 155 -1.34 4.53 18.70
N MET A 156 -1.01 3.28 18.37
CA MET A 156 -1.67 2.56 17.30
C MET A 156 -3.15 2.32 17.63
N VAL A 157 -3.46 1.93 18.87
CA VAL A 157 -4.85 1.80 19.37
C VAL A 157 -5.58 3.13 19.38
N GLU A 158 -4.95 4.20 19.86
CA GLU A 158 -5.53 5.55 19.83
C GLU A 158 -5.82 6.00 18.39
N SER A 159 -4.91 5.72 17.46
CA SER A 159 -5.11 6.02 16.04
C SER A 159 -6.26 5.23 15.43
N SER A 160 -6.55 4.03 15.94
CA SER A 160 -7.64 3.20 15.43
C SER A 160 -9.02 3.67 15.93
N GLN A 161 -9.10 4.51 16.98
CA GLN A 161 -10.36 5.04 17.49
C GLN A 161 -10.85 6.28 16.73
N LYS A 162 -10.01 6.84 15.85
CA LYS A 162 -10.33 8.03 15.08
C LYS A 162 -11.40 7.74 14.02
N GLY A 163 -12.36 8.65 13.89
CA GLY A 163 -13.57 8.41 13.10
C GLY A 163 -13.63 9.06 11.71
N SER A 164 -12.73 9.99 11.37
CA SER A 164 -12.77 10.60 10.03
C SER A 164 -12.26 9.63 8.97
N GLU A 165 -12.87 9.61 7.78
CA GLU A 165 -12.46 8.71 6.68
C GLU A 165 -10.98 8.88 6.31
N PHE A 166 -10.46 10.11 6.40
CA PHE A 166 -9.03 10.37 6.19
C PHE A 166 -8.16 9.69 7.27
N GLU A 167 -8.54 9.77 8.54
CA GLU A 167 -7.78 9.14 9.62
C GLU A 167 -7.86 7.61 9.57
N ILE A 168 -9.02 7.07 9.23
CA ILE A 168 -9.21 5.63 9.00
C ILE A 168 -8.31 5.18 7.84
N GLN A 169 -8.27 5.95 6.75
CA GLN A 169 -7.39 5.68 5.62
C GLN A 169 -5.91 5.68 6.07
N GLN A 170 -5.47 6.72 6.77
CA GLN A 170 -4.08 6.80 7.27
C GLN A 170 -3.74 5.63 8.19
N PHE A 171 -4.64 5.22 9.08
CA PHE A 171 -4.45 4.06 9.95
C PHE A 171 -4.24 2.77 9.13
N ASN A 172 -5.13 2.48 8.19
CA ASN A 172 -5.03 1.28 7.36
C ASN A 172 -3.75 1.29 6.51
N ASN A 173 -3.46 2.40 5.84
CA ASN A 173 -2.30 2.47 4.95
C ASN A 173 -0.99 2.48 5.74
N GLN A 174 -0.81 3.43 6.67
CA GLN A 174 0.50 3.68 7.30
C GLN A 174 0.80 2.79 8.50
N GLU A 175 -0.23 2.32 9.23
CA GLU A 175 -0.03 1.44 10.39
C GLU A 175 -0.17 -0.03 9.98
N LEU A 176 -1.27 -0.39 9.31
CA LEU A 176 -1.52 -1.79 8.93
C LEU A 176 -0.80 -2.20 7.64
N GLY A 177 -0.40 -1.25 6.80
CA GLY A 177 0.23 -1.53 5.52
C GLY A 177 -0.74 -2.08 4.47
N ILE A 178 -2.05 -1.93 4.65
CA ILE A 178 -3.09 -2.45 3.75
C ILE A 178 -3.74 -1.31 2.96
N PRO A 179 -4.15 -1.53 1.71
CA PRO A 179 -4.88 -0.50 0.96
C PRO A 179 -6.24 -0.22 1.60
N TYR A 180 -6.70 1.03 1.53
CA TYR A 180 -8.00 1.44 2.02
C TYR A 180 -8.69 2.36 1.03
N GLU A 181 -9.97 2.11 0.77
CA GLU A 181 -10.80 2.93 -0.10
C GLU A 181 -11.83 3.69 0.75
N PRO A 182 -11.71 5.03 0.85
CA PRO A 182 -12.67 5.83 1.60
C PRO A 182 -14.09 5.75 1.04
N LYS A 183 -15.09 5.81 1.92
CA LYS A 183 -16.48 5.89 1.50
C LYS A 183 -16.72 7.17 0.71
N GLY A 184 -17.17 7.04 -0.55
CA GLY A 184 -17.33 8.16 -1.50
C GLY A 184 -16.11 8.45 -2.39
N GLY A 185 -15.03 7.67 -2.28
CA GLY A 185 -13.81 7.83 -3.09
C GLY A 185 -13.92 7.37 -4.55
N LYS A 186 -15.02 6.69 -4.90
CA LYS A 186 -15.42 6.37 -6.28
C LYS A 186 -16.86 6.79 -6.48
N LEU A 187 -17.16 7.29 -7.68
CA LEU A 187 -18.51 7.22 -8.22
C LEU A 187 -18.79 5.73 -8.45
N SER A 188 -19.58 5.11 -7.60
CA SER A 188 -20.10 3.77 -7.89
C SER A 188 -21.10 3.86 -9.04
N ASP A 189 -21.31 2.75 -9.74
CA ASP A 189 -22.35 2.68 -10.77
C ASP A 189 -23.71 3.07 -10.17
N ASP A 190 -24.00 2.71 -8.91
CA ASP A 190 -25.21 3.15 -8.21
C ASP A 190 -25.33 4.68 -8.07
N VAL A 191 -24.21 5.39 -7.86
CA VAL A 191 -24.20 6.86 -7.77
C VAL A 191 -24.36 7.47 -9.17
N LEU A 192 -23.77 6.86 -10.19
CA LEU A 192 -23.96 7.26 -11.59
C LEU A 192 -25.41 7.05 -12.03
N ASP A 193 -25.99 5.90 -11.71
CA ASP A 193 -27.38 5.53 -11.99
C ASP A 193 -28.36 6.43 -11.24
N ALA A 194 -28.08 6.78 -9.98
CA ALA A 194 -28.86 7.76 -9.23
C ALA A 194 -28.77 9.19 -9.81
N ALA A 195 -27.70 9.49 -10.56
CA ALA A 195 -27.54 10.74 -11.28
C ALA A 195 -28.18 10.74 -12.69
N VAL A 196 -28.59 9.58 -13.20
CA VAL A 196 -29.36 9.46 -14.45
C VAL A 196 -30.74 10.08 -14.23
N ARG A 197 -31.08 11.07 -15.05
CA ARG A 197 -32.42 11.67 -15.11
C ARG A 197 -32.96 11.55 -16.53
N ASP A 198 -34.28 11.72 -16.68
CA ASP A 198 -34.97 11.78 -17.97
C ASP A 198 -34.66 13.09 -18.74
N TYR A 199 -33.38 13.36 -19.00
CA TYR A 199 -32.98 14.39 -19.95
C TYR A 199 -33.21 13.85 -21.36
N LYS A 200 -34.34 14.23 -21.97
CA LYS A 200 -34.48 14.13 -23.41
C LYS A 200 -33.59 15.20 -24.04
N TYR A 201 -32.63 14.78 -24.86
CA TYR A 201 -32.02 15.71 -25.82
C TYR A 201 -33.17 16.34 -26.60
N GLN A 202 -33.32 17.66 -26.51
CA GLN A 202 -34.21 18.35 -27.42
C GLN A 202 -33.55 18.28 -28.79
N ASP A 203 -34.23 17.68 -29.76
CA ASP A 203 -33.88 17.82 -31.17
C ASP A 203 -34.15 19.27 -31.58
N VAL A 204 -33.21 20.16 -31.27
CA VAL A 204 -33.23 21.52 -31.77
C VAL A 204 -32.66 21.46 -33.18
N SER A 205 -33.52 21.62 -34.19
CA SER A 205 -33.10 21.77 -35.57
C SER A 205 -32.38 23.11 -35.73
N GLY A 206 -31.06 23.07 -35.93
CA GLY A 206 -30.21 24.24 -36.12
C GLY A 206 -28.73 23.84 -36.15
N ASN A 207 -27.87 24.75 -36.60
CA ASN A 207 -26.43 24.53 -36.54
C ASN A 207 -25.98 24.62 -35.07
N ASN A 208 -25.59 23.49 -34.50
CA ASN A 208 -25.02 23.42 -33.16
C ASN A 208 -23.50 23.55 -33.27
N TYR A 209 -22.94 24.61 -32.70
CA TYR A 209 -21.51 24.85 -32.67
C TYR A 209 -21.00 24.63 -31.25
N MET A 210 -20.03 23.72 -31.09
CA MET A 210 -19.30 23.55 -29.83
C MET A 210 -17.89 24.08 -30.03
N GLY A 211 -17.58 25.22 -29.42
CA GLY A 211 -16.24 25.78 -29.41
C GLY A 211 -15.37 25.06 -28.37
N ILE A 212 -14.19 24.63 -28.77
CA ILE A 212 -13.16 24.16 -27.84
C ILE A 212 -12.10 25.27 -27.78
N ASP A 213 -11.97 25.88 -26.60
CA ASP A 213 -10.90 26.85 -26.34
C ASP A 213 -9.60 26.08 -26.09
N VAL A 214 -8.72 26.08 -27.09
CA VAL A 214 -7.34 25.63 -26.98
C VAL A 214 -6.51 26.86 -26.65
N GLY A 215 -6.39 27.16 -25.35
CA GLY A 215 -5.77 28.39 -24.84
C GLY A 215 -4.48 28.80 -25.55
N LEU A 216 -4.27 30.11 -25.68
CA LEU A 216 -3.17 30.71 -26.43
C LEU A 216 -1.80 30.30 -25.86
N ASN A 217 -0.95 29.77 -26.74
CA ASN A 217 0.47 29.45 -26.50
C ASN A 217 1.25 30.64 -25.93
#